data_AF-A0A4U9CRY5-F1
#
_entry.id   AF-A0A4U9CRY5-F1
#
_cell.length_a   1.000
_cell.length_b   1.000
_cell.length_c   1.000
_cell.angle_alpha   90.00
_cell.angle_beta   90.00
_cell.angle_gamma   90.00
#
_symmetry.space_group_name_H-M   'P 1'
#
loop_
_entity.id
_entity.type
_entity.pdbx_description
1 polymer ?
#
loop_
_entity_poly.entity_id
_entity_poly.type
_entity_poly.pdbx_seq_one_letter_code
_entity_poly.pdbx_strand_id
1 'polypeptide(L)'
;MYSTYRTAPHIDVEETMRRSVTMLVNSITTGVRPGVVWAPVPVMLPGERTSTEDEPAKSLYATLPASDRLPGVLDSSLMVGYVWADEPRATAAAIFTGTDLKVLKQQAEKLAQSYWDAREAFAFGCRPAAWRSA
;
A
#
# COMPACT_ATOMS: atom_id res chain seq x y z
N MET A 1 5.50 -6.91 -12.52
CA MET A 1 5.63 -5.54 -11.99
C MET A 1 4.27 -5.10 -11.47
N TYR A 2 4.24 -4.36 -10.38
CA TYR A 2 3.03 -3.88 -9.74
C TYR A 2 3.32 -2.55 -9.03
N SER A 3 2.39 -1.59 -9.10
CA SER A 3 2.43 -0.30 -8.40
C SER A 3 1.00 0.19 -8.21
N THR A 4 0.71 0.81 -7.07
CA THR A 4 -0.63 1.31 -6.72
C THR A 4 -0.56 2.77 -6.30
N TYR A 5 -1.73 3.40 -6.22
CA TYR A 5 -1.87 4.66 -5.50
C TYR A 5 -1.35 4.51 -4.07
N ARG A 6 -0.71 5.56 -3.58
CA ARG A 6 -0.16 5.69 -2.22
C ARG A 6 -0.85 6.81 -1.44
N THR A 7 -1.87 7.43 -2.01
CA THR A 7 -2.73 8.41 -1.33
C THR A 7 -4.19 7.99 -1.38
N ALA A 8 -4.95 8.29 -0.33
CA ALA A 8 -6.41 8.24 -0.24
C ALA A 8 -6.85 9.52 0.48
N PRO A 9 -7.51 10.48 -0.21
CA PRO A 9 -8.01 10.43 -1.59
C PRO A 9 -6.90 10.29 -2.64
N HIS A 10 -7.21 9.65 -3.77
CA HIS A 10 -6.24 9.36 -4.83
C HIS A 10 -5.87 10.61 -5.63
N ILE A 11 -4.89 11.37 -5.13
CA ILE A 11 -4.34 12.57 -5.77
C ILE A 11 -2.98 12.29 -6.44
N ASP A 12 -2.45 11.08 -6.29
CA ASP A 12 -1.15 10.65 -6.82
C ASP A 12 -1.25 9.80 -8.10
N VAL A 13 -2.25 10.09 -8.94
CA VAL A 13 -2.53 9.34 -10.18
C VAL A 13 -1.34 9.40 -11.14
N GLU A 14 -0.85 10.61 -11.45
CA GLU A 14 0.28 10.80 -12.38
C GLU A 14 1.58 10.20 -11.83
N GLU A 15 1.83 10.34 -10.53
CA GLU A 15 3.00 9.78 -9.85
C GLU A 15 3.01 8.25 -9.97
N THR A 16 1.85 7.62 -9.74
CA THR A 16 1.68 6.17 -9.85
C THR A 16 1.85 5.67 -11.27
N MET A 17 1.30 6.40 -12.25
CA MET A 17 1.54 6.10 -13.67
C MET A 17 3.02 6.19 -14.01
N ARG A 18 3.71 7.24 -13.55
CA ARG A 18 5.14 7.44 -13.80
C ARG A 18 5.98 6.30 -13.22
N ARG A 19 5.76 5.89 -11.96
CA ARG A 19 6.46 4.73 -11.36
C ARG A 19 6.27 3.46 -12.21
N SER A 20 5.03 3.19 -12.62
CA SER A 20 4.68 2.01 -13.42
C SER A 20 5.36 1.99 -14.79
N VAL A 21 5.27 3.11 -15.52
CA VAL A 21 5.86 3.24 -16.87
C VAL A 21 7.38 3.24 -16.79
N THR A 22 7.99 3.91 -15.81
CA THR A 22 9.44 3.89 -15.61
C THR A 22 9.96 2.47 -15.38
N MET A 23 9.29 1.67 -14.53
CA MET A 23 9.68 0.26 -14.33
C MET A 23 9.56 -0.56 -15.62
N LEU A 24 8.49 -0.35 -16.39
CA LEU A 24 8.27 -1.04 -17.66
C LEU A 24 9.34 -0.70 -18.70
N VAL A 25 9.58 0.60 -18.93
CA VAL A 25 10.59 1.07 -19.87
C VAL A 25 11.96 0.54 -19.48
N ASN A 26 12.34 0.64 -18.20
CA ASN A 26 13.61 0.10 -17.70
C ASN A 26 13.74 -1.40 -17.97
N SER A 27 12.68 -2.19 -17.75
CA SER A 27 12.70 -3.63 -18.01
C SER A 27 12.90 -3.95 -19.50
N ILE A 28 12.30 -3.16 -20.39
CA ILE A 28 12.43 -3.33 -21.85
C ILE A 28 13.84 -2.94 -22.32
N THR A 29 14.38 -1.82 -21.83
CA THR A 29 15.66 -1.29 -22.32
C THR A 29 16.88 -2.01 -21.76
N THR A 30 16.81 -2.52 -20.54
CA THR A 30 17.93 -3.18 -19.86
C THR A 30 17.84 -4.71 -19.85
N GLY A 31 16.66 -5.26 -20.15
CA GLY A 31 16.38 -6.69 -20.02
C GLY A 31 16.18 -7.16 -18.57
N VAL A 32 16.21 -6.25 -17.58
CA VAL A 32 15.92 -6.59 -16.18
C VAL A 32 14.48 -7.11 -16.06
N ARG A 33 14.31 -8.24 -15.37
CA ARG A 33 13.01 -8.87 -15.10
C ARG A 33 12.71 -8.86 -13.60
N PRO A 34 12.06 -7.80 -13.08
CA PRO A 34 11.80 -7.72 -11.65
C PRO A 34 10.71 -8.71 -11.23
N GLY A 35 10.92 -9.33 -10.06
CA GLY A 35 9.92 -10.13 -9.37
C GLY A 35 8.92 -9.27 -8.62
N VAL A 36 7.82 -9.89 -8.22
CA VAL A 36 6.81 -9.31 -7.33
C VAL A 36 6.64 -10.24 -6.14
N VAL A 37 6.74 -9.69 -4.94
CA VAL A 37 6.48 -10.39 -3.68
C VAL A 37 5.36 -9.67 -2.97
N TRP A 38 4.50 -10.40 -2.26
CA TRP A 38 3.46 -9.82 -1.45
C TRP A 38 3.31 -10.57 -0.13
N ALA A 39 2.85 -9.85 0.89
CA ALA A 39 2.53 -10.38 2.21
C ALA A 39 1.06 -10.02 2.53
N PRO A 40 0.16 -11.02 2.67
CA PRO A 40 -1.21 -10.78 3.09
C PRO A 40 -1.25 -10.26 4.53
N VAL A 41 -2.16 -9.34 4.78
CA VAL A 41 -2.51 -8.84 6.12
C VAL A 41 -3.95 -9.22 6.38
N PRO A 42 -4.25 -10.14 7.33
CA PRO A 42 -5.58 -10.77 7.48
C PRO A 42 -6.60 -9.84 8.15
N VAL A 43 -6.76 -8.64 7.60
CA VAL A 43 -7.70 -7.61 8.00
C VAL A 43 -8.30 -6.96 6.76
N MET A 44 -9.56 -6.58 6.87
CA MET A 44 -10.27 -5.79 5.87
C MET A 44 -10.81 -4.54 6.55
N LEU A 45 -10.44 -3.38 6.03
CA LEU A 45 -10.93 -2.09 6.51
C LEU A 45 -11.64 -1.37 5.36
N PRO A 46 -12.78 -0.71 5.63
CA PRO A 46 -13.44 0.13 4.64
C PRO A 46 -12.53 1.31 4.27
N GLY A 47 -12.59 1.77 3.03
CA GLY A 47 -11.76 2.88 2.52
C GLY A 47 -11.94 4.17 3.34
N GLU A 48 -13.15 4.36 3.87
CA GLU A 48 -13.54 5.47 4.75
C GLU A 48 -12.79 5.50 6.09
N ARG A 49 -12.16 4.38 6.50
CA ARG A 49 -11.29 4.30 7.69
C ARG A 49 -9.82 4.33 7.36
N THR A 50 -9.43 4.30 6.09
CA THR A 50 -8.03 4.15 5.64
C THR A 50 -7.55 5.35 4.81
N SER A 51 -8.13 6.53 5.03
CA SER A 51 -7.63 7.79 4.46
C SER A 51 -6.15 7.96 4.83
N THR A 52 -5.30 8.30 3.85
CA THR A 52 -3.86 8.55 4.09
C THR A 52 -3.61 9.93 4.69
N GLU A 53 -4.66 10.74 4.88
CA GLU A 53 -4.58 12.01 5.59
C GLU A 53 -4.60 11.80 7.12
N ASP A 54 -5.15 10.68 7.57
CA ASP A 54 -5.38 10.33 8.96
C ASP A 54 -4.40 9.25 9.47
N GLU A 55 -4.13 9.24 10.78
CA GLU A 55 -3.38 8.16 11.41
C GLU A 55 -4.28 6.92 11.61
N PRO A 56 -3.74 5.69 11.49
CA PRO A 56 -2.32 5.36 11.30
C PRO A 56 -1.89 5.24 9.82
N ALA A 57 -2.81 5.38 8.87
CA ALA A 57 -2.50 5.19 7.45
C ALA A 57 -1.41 6.17 6.98
N LYS A 58 -1.50 7.44 7.37
CA LYS A 58 -0.51 8.47 7.05
C LYS A 58 0.92 8.02 7.36
N SER A 59 1.18 7.58 8.60
CA SER A 59 2.50 7.11 9.01
C SER A 59 2.92 5.83 8.29
N LEU A 60 1.99 4.88 8.06
CA LEU A 60 2.30 3.65 7.33
C LEU A 60 2.73 3.93 5.88
N TYR A 61 1.95 4.72 5.14
CA TYR A 61 2.26 5.06 3.75
C TYR A 61 3.53 5.94 3.61
N ALA A 62 3.83 6.78 4.61
CA ALA A 62 5.06 7.58 4.65
C ALA A 62 6.35 6.73 4.69
N THR A 63 6.27 5.44 5.03
CA THR A 63 7.42 4.53 5.02
C THR A 63 7.79 3.98 3.64
N LEU A 64 6.87 4.03 2.66
CA LEU A 64 7.06 3.46 1.33
C LEU A 64 8.26 4.08 0.59
N PRO A 65 8.44 5.41 0.53
CA PRO A 65 9.58 6.01 -0.16
C PRO A 65 10.95 5.62 0.43
N ALA A 66 11.02 5.33 1.73
CA ALA A 66 12.25 4.85 2.34
C ALA A 66 12.56 3.41 1.92
N SER A 67 11.53 2.59 1.74
CA SER A 67 11.66 1.20 1.28
C SER A 67 12.11 1.14 -0.19
N ASP A 68 11.61 2.05 -1.04
CA ASP A 68 12.00 2.15 -2.45
C ASP A 68 13.49 2.48 -2.67
N ARG A 69 14.15 3.07 -1.67
CA ARG A 69 15.59 3.43 -1.74
C ARG A 69 16.51 2.26 -1.42
N LEU A 70 15.96 1.13 -0.97
CA LEU A 70 16.76 -0.04 -0.65
C LEU A 70 17.28 -0.69 -1.94
N PRO A 71 18.54 -1.16 -1.96
CA PRO A 71 19.09 -1.86 -3.12
C PRO A 71 18.19 -3.03 -3.54
N GLY A 72 17.88 -3.08 -4.84
CA GLY A 72 17.05 -4.13 -5.42
C GLY A 72 15.54 -3.96 -5.25
N VAL A 73 15.07 -2.88 -4.61
CA VAL A 73 13.64 -2.50 -4.58
C VAL A 73 13.36 -1.49 -5.70
N LEU A 74 12.28 -1.70 -6.46
CA LEU A 74 11.84 -0.78 -7.51
C LEU A 74 10.54 -0.05 -7.14
N ASP A 75 9.62 -0.72 -6.43
CA ASP A 75 8.38 -0.12 -5.93
C ASP A 75 7.88 -0.87 -4.70
N SER A 76 7.34 -0.13 -3.74
CA SER A 76 6.59 -0.61 -2.59
C SER A 76 5.15 -0.07 -2.63
N SER A 77 4.19 -0.95 -2.39
CA SER A 77 2.76 -0.66 -2.50
C SER A 77 2.03 -1.28 -1.31
N LEU A 78 0.97 -0.61 -0.85
CA LEU A 78 0.11 -1.09 0.23
C LEU A 78 -1.34 -1.03 -0.23
N MET A 79 -1.99 -2.19 -0.27
CA MET A 79 -3.39 -2.34 -0.63
C MET A 79 -4.21 -2.63 0.63
N VAL A 80 -5.32 -1.92 0.81
CA VAL A 80 -6.22 -2.10 1.97
C VAL A 80 -7.30 -3.17 1.74
N GLY A 81 -7.37 -3.74 0.54
CA GLY A 81 -8.42 -4.67 0.12
C GLY A 81 -9.73 -3.97 -0.27
N TYR A 82 -10.77 -4.75 -0.60
CA TYR A 82 -12.13 -4.26 -0.85
C TYR A 82 -13.13 -4.98 0.06
N VAL A 83 -13.56 -4.31 1.14
CA VAL A 83 -14.35 -4.92 2.23
C VAL A 83 -15.73 -5.43 1.79
N TRP A 84 -16.22 -4.98 0.64
CA TRP A 84 -17.53 -5.37 0.10
C TRP A 84 -17.47 -6.56 -0.86
N ALA A 85 -16.29 -7.12 -1.12
CA ALA A 85 -16.16 -8.38 -1.85
C ALA A 85 -16.27 -9.56 -0.88
N ASP A 86 -17.29 -10.39 -1.07
CA ASP A 86 -17.43 -11.70 -0.42
C ASP A 86 -16.59 -12.76 -1.15
N GLU A 87 -15.27 -12.73 -0.94
CA GLU A 87 -14.30 -13.61 -1.58
C GLU A 87 -13.27 -14.11 -0.55
N PRO A 88 -12.98 -15.42 -0.46
CA PRO A 88 -12.04 -15.98 0.53
C PRO A 88 -10.62 -15.39 0.50
N ARG A 89 -10.21 -14.79 -0.63
CA ARG A 89 -8.91 -14.14 -0.80
C ARG A 89 -8.92 -12.65 -0.47
N ALA A 90 -10.05 -12.08 -0.03
CA ALA A 90 -10.14 -10.68 0.34
C ALA A 90 -9.27 -10.37 1.56
N THR A 91 -8.23 -9.57 1.35
CA THR A 91 -7.23 -9.22 2.37
C THR A 91 -6.57 -7.89 2.00
N ALA A 92 -6.10 -7.14 3.00
CA ALA A 92 -5.06 -6.13 2.77
C ALA A 92 -3.73 -6.82 2.42
N ALA A 93 -2.80 -6.11 1.75
CA ALA A 93 -1.52 -6.67 1.34
C ALA A 93 -0.43 -5.61 1.20
N ALA A 94 0.77 -5.91 1.71
CA ALA A 94 1.99 -5.22 1.36
C ALA A 94 2.61 -5.89 0.11
N ILE A 95 2.91 -5.12 -0.93
CA ILE A 95 3.37 -5.63 -2.23
C ILE A 95 4.64 -4.89 -2.63
N PHE A 96 5.64 -5.64 -3.07
CA PHE A 96 6.96 -5.12 -3.44
C PHE A 96 7.37 -5.64 -4.82
N THR A 97 7.82 -4.74 -5.69
CA THR A 97 8.41 -5.07 -7.00
C THR A 97 9.91 -4.79 -6.94
N GLY A 98 10.74 -5.70 -7.45
CA GLY A 98 12.19 -5.50 -7.45
C GLY A 98 13.02 -6.67 -7.96
N THR A 99 14.34 -6.59 -7.82
CA THR A 99 15.30 -7.60 -8.28
C THR A 99 15.89 -8.46 -7.16
N ASP A 100 15.93 -7.96 -5.91
CA ASP A 100 16.39 -8.74 -4.75
C ASP A 100 15.22 -9.31 -3.95
N LEU A 101 14.80 -10.53 -4.30
CA LEU A 101 13.63 -11.18 -3.68
C LEU A 101 13.75 -11.34 -2.16
N LYS A 102 14.96 -11.44 -1.62
CA LYS A 102 15.17 -11.58 -0.17
C LYS A 102 14.84 -10.27 0.55
N VAL A 103 15.34 -9.15 0.01
CA VAL A 103 15.03 -7.81 0.53
C VAL A 103 13.53 -7.52 0.37
N LEU A 104 12.93 -7.82 -0.79
CA LEU A 104 11.50 -7.60 -1.02
C LEU A 104 10.64 -8.36 0.01
N LYS A 105 10.93 -9.65 0.24
CA LYS A 105 10.18 -10.46 1.20
C LYS A 105 10.27 -9.89 2.62
N GLN A 106 11.48 -9.52 3.05
CA GLN A 106 11.69 -8.94 4.38
C GLN A 106 10.92 -7.62 4.56
N GLN A 107 10.94 -6.73 3.55
CA GLN A 107 10.22 -5.46 3.64
C GLN A 107 8.71 -5.64 3.56
N ALA A 108 8.21 -6.57 2.73
CA ALA A 108 6.80 -6.90 2.65
C ALA A 108 6.28 -7.41 3.99
N GLU A 109 6.99 -8.36 4.63
CA GLU A 109 6.65 -8.89 5.95
C GLU A 109 6.67 -7.80 7.02
N LYS A 110 7.69 -6.92 7.02
CA LYS A 110 7.80 -5.80 7.96
C LYS A 110 6.62 -4.83 7.82
N LEU A 111 6.29 -4.42 6.59
CA LEU A 111 5.18 -3.49 6.36
C LEU A 111 3.82 -4.13 6.68
N ALA A 112 3.64 -5.40 6.31
CA ALA A 112 2.45 -6.18 6.66
C ALA A 112 2.25 -6.27 8.17
N GLN A 113 3.32 -6.54 8.92
CA GLN A 113 3.29 -6.58 10.38
C GLN A 113 2.93 -5.20 10.97
N SER A 114 3.55 -4.12 10.50
CA SER A 114 3.20 -2.76 10.96
C SER A 114 1.73 -2.42 10.72
N TYR A 115 1.17 -2.81 9.57
CA TYR A 115 -0.25 -2.62 9.28
C TYR A 115 -1.12 -3.44 10.24
N TRP A 116 -0.78 -4.72 10.43
CA TRP A 116 -1.49 -5.60 11.36
C TRP A 116 -1.49 -5.06 12.79
N ASP A 117 -0.34 -4.57 13.27
CA ASP A 117 -0.19 -4.04 14.63
C ASP A 117 -1.02 -2.75 14.82
N ALA A 118 -1.13 -1.93 13.78
CA ALA A 118 -1.91 -0.70 13.81
C ALA A 118 -3.41 -0.88 13.52
N ARG A 119 -3.87 -2.09 13.15
CA ARG A 119 -5.21 -2.35 12.58
C ARG A 119 -6.38 -1.82 13.42
N GLU A 120 -6.24 -1.82 14.75
CA GLU A 120 -7.30 -1.41 15.68
C GLU A 120 -7.37 0.11 15.85
N ALA A 121 -6.32 0.84 15.47
CA ALA A 121 -6.24 2.30 15.60
C ALA A 121 -6.90 3.05 14.43
N PHE A 122 -7.17 2.38 13.30
CA PHE A 122 -7.86 3.00 12.17
C PHE A 122 -9.27 3.44 12.57
N ALA A 123 -9.67 4.68 12.24
CA ALA A 123 -10.97 5.22 12.58
C ALA A 123 -11.52 6.08 11.42
N PHE A 124 -12.79 6.45 11.48
CA PHE A 124 -13.32 7.45 10.57
C PHE A 124 -12.75 8.82 10.92
N GLY A 125 -12.20 9.54 9.94
CA GLY A 125 -11.65 10.89 10.13
C GLY A 125 -12.71 11.96 10.42
N CYS A 126 -13.99 11.68 10.13
CA CYS A 126 -15.07 12.61 10.43
C CYS A 126 -15.53 12.52 11.89
N ARG A 127 -15.78 13.68 12.50
CA ARG A 127 -16.51 13.73 13.77
C ARG A 127 -18.01 13.66 13.49
N PRO A 128 -18.77 12.79 14.17
CA PRO A 128 -20.21 12.81 14.06
C PRO A 128 -20.74 14.17 14.53
N ALA A 129 -21.61 14.77 13.73
CA ALA A 129 -22.33 15.96 14.16
C ALA A 129 -23.30 15.59 15.28
N ALA A 130 -23.40 16.45 16.31
CA ALA A 130 -24.44 16.29 17.31
C ALA A 130 -25.81 16.52 16.65
N TRP A 131 -26.73 15.57 16.86
CA TRP A 131 -28.13 15.75 16.51
C TRP A 131 -28.68 16.98 17.22
N ARG A 132 -29.17 17.96 16.46
CA ARG A 132 -29.90 19.11 17.02
C ARG A 132 -31.39 18.84 16.82
N SER A 133 -32.12 18.64 17.92
CA SER A 133 -33.59 18.64 17.89
C SER A 133 -34.08 20.03 17.51
N ALA A 134 -35.05 20.08 16.59
CA ALA A 134 -35.76 21.30 16.21
C ALA A 134 -36.62 21.85 17.36
#